data_AF-A0A935CQB0-F1
#
_entry.id   AF-A0A935CQB0-F1
#
_cell.length_a   1.000
_cell.length_b   1.000
_cell.length_c   1.000
_cell.angle_alpha   90.00
_cell.angle_beta   90.00
_cell.angle_gamma   90.00
#
_symmetry.space_group_name_H-M   'P 1'
#
loop_
_entity.id
_entity.type
_entity.pdbx_description
1 polymer ?
#
loop_
_entity_poly.entity_id
_entity_poly.type
_entity_poly.pdbx_seq_one_letter_code
_entity_poly.pdbx_strand_id
1 'polypeptide(L)'
;MLPETAQTLLAALVQAGGAMTAPSFARLAGEVRQGGPAWLAREQPWLAPINAAEVLWYQGLIGRAFATVGGETGDFIFVPVDVLAWLPSASVTTGASLQLPLAPRTHGGGCVCWRRRRAVGCKRRRRIAHALWQAWLASTGVGRSAPRARPAL
;
A
#
# COMPACT_ATOMS: atom_id res chain seq x y z
N MET A 1 -11.88 -16.85 -10.77
CA MET A 1 -12.69 -15.65 -10.48
C MET A 1 -12.55 -15.31 -9.01
N LEU A 2 -12.50 -14.03 -8.65
CA LEU A 2 -12.40 -13.57 -7.26
C LEU A 2 -13.83 -13.40 -6.69
N PRO A 3 -14.20 -13.97 -5.54
CA PRO A 3 -15.51 -13.75 -4.94
C PRO A 3 -15.73 -12.29 -4.55
N GLU A 4 -16.98 -11.85 -4.58
CA GLU A 4 -17.39 -10.45 -4.38
C GLU A 4 -16.91 -9.89 -3.03
N THR A 5 -16.94 -10.68 -1.96
CA THR A 5 -16.43 -10.29 -0.63
C THR A 5 -14.94 -9.93 -0.66
N ALA A 6 -14.13 -10.66 -1.43
CA ALA A 6 -12.71 -10.39 -1.61
C ALA A 6 -12.45 -9.22 -2.57
N GLN A 7 -13.29 -9.03 -3.60
CA GLN A 7 -13.25 -7.83 -4.45
C GLN A 7 -13.51 -6.56 -3.62
N THR A 8 -14.57 -6.56 -2.81
CA THR A 8 -14.96 -5.44 -1.94
C THR A 8 -13.90 -5.14 -0.88
N LEU A 9 -13.33 -6.18 -0.26
CA LEU A 9 -12.22 -6.04 0.69
C LEU A 9 -10.96 -5.44 0.04
N LEU A 10 -10.61 -5.89 -1.16
CA LEU A 10 -9.46 -5.36 -1.89
C LEU A 10 -9.67 -3.89 -2.29
N ALA A 11 -10.88 -3.53 -2.74
CA ALA A 11 -11.26 -2.14 -3.02
C ALA A 11 -11.16 -1.27 -1.75
N ALA A 12 -11.64 -1.76 -0.59
CA ALA A 12 -11.53 -1.05 0.68
C ALA A 12 -10.06 -0.86 1.12
N LEU A 13 -9.20 -1.87 0.93
CA LEU A 13 -7.77 -1.78 1.21
C LEU A 13 -7.06 -0.78 0.27
N VAL A 14 -7.44 -0.70 -1.01
CA VAL A 14 -6.94 0.32 -1.95
C VAL A 14 -7.40 1.73 -1.55
N GLN A 15 -8.67 1.90 -1.19
CA GLN A 15 -9.20 3.20 -0.71
C GLN A 15 -8.54 3.65 0.61
N ALA A 16 -8.10 2.72 1.46
CA ALA A 16 -7.30 3.01 2.66
C ALA A 16 -5.84 3.42 2.35
N GLY A 17 -5.45 3.59 1.08
CA GLY A 17 -4.08 3.91 0.66
C GLY A 17 -3.20 2.69 0.39
N GLY A 18 -3.79 1.51 0.22
CA GLY A 18 -3.09 0.27 -0.12
C GLY A 18 -2.48 -0.50 1.06
N ALA A 19 -2.61 0.00 2.29
CA ALA A 19 -2.14 -0.67 3.51
C ALA A 19 -3.00 -0.35 4.74
N MET A 20 -3.15 -1.30 5.66
CA MET A 20 -3.77 -1.09 6.97
C MET A 20 -3.17 -2.01 8.04
N THR A 21 -3.35 -1.69 9.33
CA THR A 21 -2.85 -2.55 10.42
C THR A 21 -3.55 -3.91 10.41
N ALA A 22 -2.82 -4.98 10.69
CA ALA A 22 -3.36 -6.35 10.66
C ALA A 22 -4.55 -6.57 11.61
N PRO A 23 -4.61 -5.99 12.84
CA PRO A 23 -5.79 -6.08 13.70
C PRO A 23 -7.03 -5.36 13.14
N SER A 24 -6.86 -4.33 12.31
CA SER A 24 -7.97 -3.66 11.61
C SER A 24 -8.45 -4.49 10.41
N PHE A 25 -7.51 -5.05 9.64
CA PHE A 25 -7.83 -5.96 8.54
C PHE A 25 -8.59 -7.21 9.02
N ALA A 26 -8.12 -7.83 10.10
CA ALA A 26 -8.75 -9.01 10.70
C ALA A 26 -10.22 -8.78 11.11
N ARG A 27 -10.56 -7.58 11.58
CA ARG A 27 -11.95 -7.20 11.94
C ARG A 27 -12.87 -7.05 10.73
N LEU A 28 -12.33 -6.73 9.56
CA LEU A 28 -13.09 -6.59 8.30
C LEU A 28 -13.18 -7.91 7.52
N ALA A 29 -12.16 -8.76 7.62
CA ALA A 29 -11.90 -9.84 6.67
C ALA A 29 -11.75 -11.24 7.28
N GLY A 30 -11.66 -11.33 8.62
CA GLY A 30 -11.14 -12.51 9.32
C GLY A 30 -9.60 -12.57 9.31
N GLU A 31 -9.04 -13.45 10.15
CA GLU A 31 -7.60 -13.72 10.14
C GLU A 31 -7.21 -14.73 9.06
N VAL A 32 -5.99 -14.62 8.54
CA VAL A 32 -5.36 -15.64 7.67
C VAL A 32 -4.80 -16.75 8.56
N ARG A 33 -5.14 -18.02 8.31
CA ARG A 33 -4.53 -19.15 9.03
C ARG A 33 -3.02 -19.19 8.77
N GLN A 34 -2.23 -18.97 9.82
CA GLN A 34 -0.77 -19.06 9.78
C GLN A 34 -0.29 -20.43 10.25
N GLY A 35 0.61 -21.04 9.50
CA GLY A 35 1.27 -22.29 9.89
C GLY A 35 2.57 -22.50 9.09
N GLY A 36 3.45 -23.34 9.61
CA GLY A 36 4.71 -23.66 8.93
C GLY A 36 4.51 -24.47 7.63
N PRO A 37 5.55 -24.62 6.78
CA PRO A 37 5.45 -25.33 5.50
C PRO A 37 4.87 -26.76 5.62
N ALA A 38 5.19 -27.48 6.70
CA ALA A 38 4.68 -28.82 6.97
C ALA A 38 3.18 -28.87 7.35
N TRP A 39 2.60 -27.77 7.84
CA TRP A 39 1.16 -27.63 8.06
C TRP A 39 0.45 -27.24 6.76
N LEU A 40 1.00 -26.25 6.04
CA LEU A 40 0.50 -25.81 4.73
C LEU A 40 0.41 -26.98 3.74
N ALA A 41 1.43 -27.85 3.68
CA ALA A 41 1.45 -29.02 2.80
C ALA A 41 0.43 -30.13 3.18
N ARG A 42 -0.13 -30.12 4.40
CA ARG A 42 -1.15 -31.08 4.85
C ARG A 42 -2.55 -30.54 4.61
N GLU A 43 -2.84 -29.39 5.20
CA GLU A 43 -4.20 -28.80 5.20
C GLU A 43 -4.55 -28.12 3.87
N GLN A 44 -3.54 -27.76 3.07
CA GLN A 44 -3.67 -27.12 1.75
C GLN A 44 -4.73 -26.00 1.72
N PRO A 45 -4.67 -25.00 2.63
CA PRO A 45 -5.76 -24.05 2.90
C PRO A 45 -6.15 -23.17 1.71
N TRP A 46 -5.32 -23.08 0.67
CA TRP A 46 -5.64 -22.44 -0.61
C TRP A 46 -6.73 -23.17 -1.42
N LEU A 47 -6.97 -24.46 -1.17
CA LEU A 47 -8.07 -25.22 -1.78
C LEU A 47 -9.43 -24.88 -1.17
N ALA A 48 -9.43 -24.51 0.12
CA ALA A 48 -10.62 -24.17 0.89
C ALA A 48 -10.34 -22.97 1.82
N PRO A 49 -10.19 -21.75 1.28
CA PRO A 49 -10.06 -20.53 2.07
C PRO A 49 -11.39 -20.22 2.77
N ILE A 50 -11.33 -19.93 4.07
CA ILE A 50 -12.54 -19.79 4.92
C ILE A 50 -13.11 -18.37 4.84
N ASN A 51 -12.29 -17.38 4.49
CA ASN A 51 -12.67 -15.96 4.53
C ASN A 51 -12.00 -15.14 3.40
N ALA A 52 -12.42 -13.89 3.25
CA ALA A 52 -11.93 -13.00 2.20
C ALA A 52 -10.44 -12.65 2.35
N ALA A 53 -9.92 -12.60 3.59
CA ALA A 53 -8.48 -12.42 3.84
C ALA A 53 -7.65 -13.54 3.21
N GLU A 54 -8.04 -14.80 3.44
CA GLU A 54 -7.35 -15.97 2.89
C GLU A 54 -7.43 -16.05 1.37
N VAL A 55 -8.57 -15.69 0.78
CA VAL A 55 -8.72 -15.63 -0.68
C VAL A 55 -7.73 -14.65 -1.30
N LEU A 56 -7.58 -13.44 -0.75
CA LEU A 56 -6.60 -12.46 -1.24
C LEU A 56 -5.15 -12.92 -0.97
N TRP A 57 -4.90 -13.53 0.19
CA TRP A 57 -3.57 -14.02 0.59
C TRP A 57 -3.06 -15.13 -0.31
N TYR A 58 -3.84 -16.19 -0.52
CA TYR A 58 -3.43 -17.33 -1.36
C TYR A 58 -3.43 -17.02 -2.86
N GLN A 59 -4.06 -15.93 -3.30
CA GLN A 59 -3.90 -15.38 -4.66
C GLN A 59 -2.73 -14.39 -4.79
N GLY A 60 -1.99 -14.09 -3.71
CA GLY A 60 -0.85 -13.18 -3.73
C GLY A 60 -1.21 -11.70 -3.92
N LEU A 61 -2.49 -11.34 -3.77
CA LEU A 61 -2.99 -9.97 -3.95
C LEU A 61 -2.69 -9.05 -2.76
N ILE A 62 -2.33 -9.64 -1.62
CA ILE A 62 -1.91 -8.94 -0.39
C ILE A 62 -0.68 -9.63 0.22
N GLY A 63 0.13 -8.85 0.93
CA GLY A 63 1.22 -9.33 1.79
C GLY A 63 1.07 -8.83 3.23
N ARG A 64 1.88 -9.40 4.13
CA ARG A 64 2.02 -8.96 5.53
C ARG A 64 3.46 -8.54 5.78
N ALA A 65 3.66 -7.40 6.42
CA ALA A 65 4.98 -6.91 6.81
C ALA A 65 4.91 -6.23 8.18
N PHE A 66 5.95 -6.42 8.99
CA PHE A 66 6.15 -5.65 10.21
C PHE A 66 6.79 -4.31 9.86
N ALA A 67 6.14 -3.21 10.22
CA ALA A 67 6.53 -1.86 9.79
C ALA A 67 6.25 -0.80 10.85
N THR A 68 6.86 0.38 10.69
CA THR A 68 6.54 1.59 11.46
C THR A 68 5.92 2.62 10.51
N VAL A 69 4.67 3.03 10.78
CA VAL A 69 3.89 3.97 9.95
C VAL A 69 3.21 4.98 10.87
N GLY A 70 3.33 6.28 10.60
CA GLY A 70 2.74 7.35 11.43
C GLY A 70 3.25 7.43 12.88
N GLY A 71 4.27 6.64 13.25
CA GLY A 71 4.75 6.46 14.62
C GLY A 71 4.26 5.17 15.29
N GLU A 72 3.23 4.52 14.74
CA GLU A 72 2.77 3.19 15.19
C GLU A 72 3.67 2.10 14.60
N THR A 73 4.02 1.08 15.38
CA THR A 73 4.86 -0.05 14.94
C THR A 73 4.13 -1.37 15.17
N GLY A 74 4.03 -2.20 14.12
CA GLY A 74 3.30 -3.46 14.20
C GLY A 74 3.20 -4.16 12.84
N ASP A 75 2.34 -5.19 12.77
CA ASP A 75 1.99 -5.84 11.52
C ASP A 75 1.02 -5.00 10.69
N PHE A 76 1.33 -4.86 9.40
CA PHE A 76 0.46 -4.27 8.38
C PHE A 76 0.17 -5.30 7.29
N ILE A 77 -1.07 -5.28 6.80
CA ILE A 77 -1.48 -5.93 5.55
C ILE A 77 -1.43 -4.87 4.44
N PHE A 78 -0.82 -5.20 3.31
CA PHE A 78 -0.60 -4.26 2.20
C PHE A 78 -0.82 -4.93 0.84
N VAL A 79 -1.22 -4.15 -0.16
CA VAL A 79 -1.21 -4.57 -1.58
C VAL A 79 0.21 -4.36 -2.13
N PRO A 80 0.86 -5.36 -2.76
CA PRO A 80 2.13 -5.18 -3.43
C PRO A 80 2.05 -4.06 -4.49
N VAL A 81 3.11 -3.25 -4.63
CA VAL A 81 3.11 -2.09 -5.56
C VAL A 81 2.94 -2.53 -7.02
N ASP A 82 3.50 -3.69 -7.35
CA ASP A 82 3.35 -4.40 -8.61
C ASP A 82 1.89 -4.84 -8.87
N VAL A 83 1.17 -5.36 -7.87
CA VAL A 83 -0.27 -5.67 -7.98
C VAL A 83 -1.10 -4.39 -8.10
N LEU A 84 -0.83 -3.39 -7.26
CA LEU A 84 -1.59 -2.14 -7.17
C LEU A 84 -1.61 -1.36 -8.50
N ALA A 85 -0.55 -1.48 -9.31
CA ALA A 85 -0.46 -0.88 -10.64
C ALA A 85 -1.41 -1.49 -11.69
N TRP A 86 -1.94 -2.71 -11.47
CA TRP A 86 -2.90 -3.39 -12.36
C TRP A 86 -4.34 -3.37 -11.85
N LEU A 87 -4.55 -3.06 -10.57
CA LEU A 87 -5.90 -2.90 -10.04
C LEU A 87 -6.55 -1.70 -10.72
N PRO A 88 -7.85 -1.77 -11.08
CA PRO A 88 -8.58 -0.57 -11.46
C PRO A 88 -8.54 0.38 -10.26
N SER A 89 -7.82 1.50 -10.37
CA SER A 89 -7.77 2.57 -9.37
C SER A 89 -9.20 2.92 -9.00
N ALA A 90 -9.64 2.44 -7.82
CA ALA A 90 -11.06 2.18 -7.56
C ALA A 90 -11.88 3.45 -7.77
N SER A 91 -12.47 3.55 -8.96
CA SER A 91 -12.87 4.85 -9.50
C SER A 91 -14.11 5.27 -8.75
N VAL A 92 -13.95 6.26 -7.87
CA VAL A 92 -15.06 7.06 -7.39
C VAL A 92 -15.83 7.47 -8.63
N THR A 93 -17.06 6.96 -8.77
CA THR A 93 -17.92 7.27 -9.91
C THR A 93 -18.51 8.64 -9.64
N THR A 94 -17.62 9.62 -9.66
CA THR A 94 -17.89 11.02 -9.49
C THR A 94 -18.60 11.48 -10.75
N GLY A 95 -19.93 11.33 -10.73
CA GLY A 95 -20.86 11.95 -11.67
C GLY A 95 -20.90 13.46 -11.50
N ALA A 96 -19.74 14.13 -11.61
CA ALA A 96 -19.59 15.57 -11.60
C ALA A 96 -18.98 15.99 -12.95
N SER A 97 -19.89 16.38 -13.85
CA SER A 97 -19.72 17.25 -15.03
C SER A 97 -18.30 17.58 -15.52
N LEU A 98 -18.07 17.30 -16.80
CA LEU A 98 -17.05 17.95 -17.64
C LEU A 98 -17.02 19.47 -17.40
N GLN A 99 -15.96 19.97 -16.78
CA GLN A 99 -15.67 21.40 -16.69
C GLN A 99 -14.15 21.63 -16.60
N LEU A 100 -13.44 21.47 -17.72
CA LEU A 100 -12.05 21.94 -17.80
C LEU A 100 -12.04 23.47 -17.92
N PRO A 101 -11.44 24.23 -16.99
CA PRO A 101 -11.07 25.61 -17.27
C PRO A 101 -9.98 25.62 -18.34
N LEU A 102 -10.24 26.28 -19.46
CA LEU A 102 -9.26 26.45 -20.53
C LEU A 102 -8.10 27.33 -20.04
N ALA A 103 -6.96 26.72 -19.71
CA ALA A 103 -5.76 27.44 -19.34
C ALA A 103 -5.25 28.29 -20.53
N PRO A 104 -4.93 29.58 -20.34
CA PRO A 104 -4.40 30.42 -21.42
C PRO A 104 -3.01 29.92 -21.85
N ARG A 105 -2.79 29.83 -23.17
CA ARG A 105 -1.48 29.48 -23.72
C ARG A 105 -0.49 30.62 -23.52
N THR A 106 0.61 30.37 -22.82
CA THR A 106 1.81 31.21 -22.86
C THR A 106 2.98 30.42 -23.43
N HIS A 107 3.47 30.87 -24.60
CA HIS A 107 4.80 30.46 -25.08
C HIS A 107 5.84 31.41 -24.47
N GLY A 108 6.90 30.87 -23.88
CA GLY A 108 8.02 31.63 -23.33
C GLY A 108 9.15 30.69 -22.93
N GLY A 109 10.24 30.68 -23.71
CA GLY A 109 11.36 29.77 -23.48
C GLY A 109 12.39 30.32 -22.47
N GLY A 110 13.15 29.42 -21.85
CA GLY A 110 14.26 29.76 -20.94
C GLY A 110 15.21 28.58 -20.75
N CYS A 111 16.49 28.76 -21.09
CA CYS A 111 17.44 27.68 -21.31
C CYS A 111 17.84 26.85 -20.06
N VAL A 112 18.17 25.58 -20.31
CA VAL A 112 18.86 24.69 -19.37
C VAL A 112 20.27 25.18 -19.00
N CYS A 113 20.63 25.13 -17.72
CA CYS A 113 22.04 25.18 -17.27
C CYS A 113 22.27 24.56 -15.87
N TRP A 114 22.10 23.24 -15.74
CA TRP A 114 22.44 22.51 -14.50
C TRP A 114 23.96 22.30 -14.36
N ARG A 115 24.62 22.91 -13.36
CA ARG A 115 26.10 22.92 -13.27
C ARG A 115 26.71 22.61 -11.87
N ARG A 116 26.96 21.31 -11.59
CA ARG A 116 28.04 20.76 -10.70
C ARG A 116 27.94 21.12 -9.18
N ARG A 117 28.50 20.43 -8.14
CA ARG A 117 29.29 19.20 -7.79
C ARG A 117 29.02 18.98 -6.27
N ARG A 118 29.19 17.84 -5.55
CA ARG A 118 29.56 16.42 -5.79
C ARG A 118 28.33 15.53 -5.46
N ALA A 119 28.26 14.18 -5.50
CA ALA A 119 29.17 13.03 -5.65
C ALA A 119 30.01 12.54 -4.43
N VAL A 120 29.43 11.71 -3.54
CA VAL A 120 30.16 10.77 -2.65
C VAL A 120 29.39 9.44 -2.47
N GLY A 121 30.09 8.30 -2.58
CA GLY A 121 29.85 7.15 -1.67
C GLY A 121 28.67 6.18 -1.87
N CYS A 122 27.96 6.11 -3.00
CA CYS A 122 26.84 5.15 -3.16
C CYS A 122 27.32 3.67 -3.26
N LYS A 123 27.53 3.01 -2.11
CA LYS A 123 28.13 1.67 -2.01
C LYS A 123 27.10 0.55 -2.27
N ARG A 124 26.82 0.33 -3.56
CA ARG A 124 25.92 -0.69 -4.14
C ARG A 124 26.00 -2.07 -3.45
N ARG A 125 25.05 -2.39 -2.57
CA ARG A 125 24.68 -3.78 -2.19
C ARG A 125 23.18 -3.97 -2.30
N ARG A 126 22.75 -5.17 -2.74
CA ARG A 126 21.37 -5.45 -3.18
C ARG A 126 20.47 -5.76 -1.98
N ARG A 127 19.38 -4.99 -1.82
CA ARG A 127 18.12 -5.43 -1.19
C ARG A 127 16.95 -4.81 -1.96
N ILE A 128 16.50 -5.52 -2.99
CA ILE A 128 15.32 -5.15 -3.80
C ILE A 128 14.05 -5.37 -2.93
N ALA A 129 12.93 -4.75 -3.30
CA ALA A 129 11.65 -4.65 -2.57
C ALA A 129 11.60 -3.59 -1.44
N HIS A 130 12.22 -3.81 -0.29
CA HIS A 130 11.86 -3.08 0.95
C HIS A 130 12.01 -1.55 0.90
N ALA A 131 13.13 -1.03 0.35
CA ALA A 131 13.45 0.39 0.40
C ALA A 131 12.53 1.27 -0.47
N LEU A 132 11.95 0.72 -1.54
CA LEU A 132 11.05 1.46 -2.43
C LEU A 132 9.65 1.61 -1.82
N TRP A 133 9.17 0.61 -1.08
CA TRP A 133 7.93 0.73 -0.31
C TRP A 133 8.05 1.75 0.82
N GLN A 134 9.17 1.75 1.57
CA GLN A 134 9.41 2.79 2.59
C GLN A 134 9.54 4.20 1.99
N ALA A 135 10.19 4.36 0.84
CA ALA A 135 10.23 5.65 0.14
C ALA A 135 8.85 6.10 -0.37
N TRP A 136 8.02 5.16 -0.81
CA TRP A 136 6.64 5.44 -1.24
C TRP A 136 5.75 5.84 -0.06
N LEU A 137 5.80 5.12 1.07
CA LEU A 137 5.11 5.49 2.32
C LEU A 137 5.52 6.89 2.84
N ALA A 138 6.80 7.27 2.69
CA ALA A 138 7.27 8.61 3.02
C ALA A 138 6.74 9.70 2.06
N SER A 139 6.21 9.32 0.90
CA SER A 139 5.71 10.23 -0.14
C SER A 139 4.19 10.36 -0.19
N THR A 140 3.41 9.37 0.28
CA THR A 140 1.94 9.36 0.20
C THR A 140 1.24 10.27 1.22
N GLY A 141 1.99 10.92 2.13
CA GLY A 141 1.48 12.01 2.97
C GLY A 141 0.48 11.61 4.05
N VAL A 142 0.25 10.31 4.28
CA VAL A 142 -0.67 9.80 5.31
C VAL A 142 -0.18 10.18 6.71
N GLY A 143 -0.85 11.15 7.31
CA GLY A 143 -0.74 11.46 8.75
C GLY A 143 0.58 12.09 9.19
N ARG A 144 0.75 13.41 8.99
CA ARG A 144 1.57 14.21 9.92
C ARG A 144 0.83 14.35 11.26
N SER A 145 0.77 13.25 12.02
CA SER A 145 0.29 13.26 13.40
C SER A 145 1.20 14.14 14.23
N ALA A 146 0.76 15.37 14.53
CA ALA A 146 1.52 16.29 15.36
C ALA A 146 1.77 15.67 16.75
N PRO A 147 2.96 15.89 17.36
CA PRO A 147 3.25 15.35 18.68
C PRO A 147 2.27 15.96 19.69
N ARG A 148 1.38 15.13 20.25
CA ARG A 148 0.57 15.52 21.41
C ARG A 148 1.52 15.88 22.55
N ALA A 149 1.55 17.15 22.94
CA ALA A 149 2.26 17.59 24.12
C ALA A 149 1.75 16.80 25.34
N ARG A 150 2.68 16.30 26.16
CA ARG A 150 2.33 15.75 27.46
C ARG A 150 1.88 16.92 28.36
N PRO A 151 0.76 16.82 29.09
CA PRO A 151 0.52 17.74 30.19
C PRO A 151 1.64 17.58 31.22
N ALA A 152 2.15 18.71 31.72
CA ALA A 152 3.00 18.71 32.90
C ALA A 152 2.13 18.51 34.15
N LEU A 153 2.72 17.86 35.15
CA LEU A 153 2.31 17.90 36.57
C LEU A 153 3.35 18.74 37.32
#